data_AF-A0ABD5BDK9-F1
#
_entry.id   AF-A0ABD5BDK9-F1
#
_cell.length_a   1.000
_cell.length_b   1.000
_cell.length_c   1.000
_cell.angle_alpha   90.00
_cell.angle_beta   90.00
_cell.angle_gamma   90.00
#
_symmetry.space_group_name_H-M   'P 1'
#
loop_
_entity.id
_entity.type
_entity.pdbx_description
1 polymer ?
#
loop_
_entity_poly.entity_id
_entity_poly.type
_entity_poly.pdbx_seq_one_letter_code
_entity_poly.pdbx_strand_id
1 'polypeptide(L)'
;MAKDGKHVIHAGGIFANPQLHREGAATADTPPGTIGFFDNTTKKFTASVDGNEAAILYVANYDYLRCKTVDDVIKAGDWVVAFHPTPGVFFNVPAAAGTYTKGQPLSIVNGRVKAAAEGESVRAYVEEDRAYTTAAGELLRVVIK
;
A
#
# COMPACT_ATOMS: atom_id res chain seq x y z
N MET A 1 -13.03 -14.74 8.74
CA MET A 1 -11.93 -14.83 9.72
C MET A 1 -10.80 -14.01 9.15
N ALA A 2 -10.31 -13.01 9.87
CA ALA A 2 -9.13 -12.26 9.44
C ALA A 2 -7.97 -13.25 9.30
N LYS A 3 -7.10 -13.07 8.31
CA LYS A 3 -5.88 -13.88 8.22
C LYS A 3 -5.03 -13.61 9.46
N ASP A 4 -4.36 -14.65 9.98
CA ASP A 4 -3.29 -14.44 10.97
C ASP A 4 -2.23 -13.53 10.32
N GLY A 5 -2.02 -12.34 10.88
CA GLY A 5 -1.19 -11.33 10.24
C GLY A 5 -1.44 -9.91 10.75
N LYS A 6 -1.07 -8.93 9.92
CA LYS A 6 -1.22 -7.51 10.26
C LYS A 6 -2.68 -7.09 10.08
N HIS A 7 -3.19 -6.20 10.94
CA HIS A 7 -4.62 -5.80 10.95
C HIS A 7 -4.85 -4.30 10.68
N VAL A 8 -3.81 -3.55 10.39
CA VAL A 8 -3.87 -2.11 10.10
C VAL A 8 -3.08 -1.81 8.85
N ILE A 9 -3.47 -0.80 8.07
CA ILE A 9 -2.67 -0.30 6.94
C ILE A 9 -1.71 0.78 7.40
N HIS A 10 -2.18 1.78 8.13
CA HIS A 10 -1.30 2.73 8.82
C HIS A 10 -0.71 2.06 10.07
N ALA A 11 0.60 1.81 10.05
CA ALA A 11 1.30 0.99 11.04
C ALA A 11 2.09 1.80 12.09
N GLY A 12 1.96 3.13 12.08
CA GLY A 12 2.62 4.05 13.01
C GLY A 12 3.57 5.03 12.33
N GLY A 13 4.37 5.73 13.14
CA GLY A 13 5.23 6.83 12.70
C GLY A 13 4.71 8.18 13.18
N ILE A 14 4.97 9.23 12.41
CA ILE A 14 4.50 10.59 12.72
C ILE A 14 2.99 10.68 12.53
N PHE A 15 2.25 10.90 13.62
CA PHE A 15 0.82 11.21 13.58
C PHE A 15 0.59 12.71 13.34
N ALA A 16 0.81 13.16 12.10
CA ALA A 16 0.36 14.49 11.70
C ALA A 16 -1.17 14.45 11.53
N ASN A 17 -1.90 15.11 12.42
CA ASN A 17 -3.35 15.20 12.37
C ASN A 17 -3.78 16.50 11.65
N PRO A 18 -4.71 16.47 10.69
CA PRO A 18 -5.34 15.29 10.06
C PRO A 18 -4.42 14.59 9.06
N GLN A 19 -4.41 13.26 9.04
CA GLN A 19 -3.77 12.51 7.95
C GLN A 19 -4.52 12.86 6.67
N LEU A 20 -3.83 13.47 5.70
CA LEU A 20 -4.43 13.92 4.46
C LEU A 20 -4.95 12.71 3.67
N HIS A 21 -6.26 12.55 3.69
CA HIS A 21 -6.97 11.52 2.93
C HIS A 21 -7.41 12.08 1.58
N ARG A 22 -7.22 11.28 0.54
CA ARG A 22 -7.86 11.51 -0.75
C ARG A 22 -8.84 10.38 -1.01
N GLU A 23 -10.01 10.75 -1.53
CA GLU A 23 -11.10 9.81 -1.81
C GLU A 23 -11.37 9.70 -3.31
N GLY A 24 -11.81 8.53 -3.74
CA GLY A 24 -12.22 8.27 -5.12
C GLY A 24 -12.71 6.84 -5.29
N ALA A 25 -13.53 6.60 -6.31
CA ALA A 25 -13.99 5.26 -6.63
C ALA A 25 -12.82 4.39 -7.13
N ALA A 26 -12.80 3.11 -6.76
CA ALA A 26 -11.81 2.15 -7.26
C ALA A 26 -12.01 1.86 -8.75
N THR A 27 -10.94 1.82 -9.53
CA THR A 27 -10.97 1.38 -10.93
C THR A 27 -11.24 -0.12 -11.05
N ALA A 28 -10.70 -0.91 -10.12
CA ALA A 28 -10.82 -2.37 -10.05
C ALA A 28 -10.92 -2.84 -8.59
N ASP A 29 -11.19 -4.13 -8.37
CA ASP A 29 -11.12 -4.75 -7.05
C ASP A 29 -9.76 -4.48 -6.40
N THR A 30 -9.77 -3.72 -5.31
CA THR A 30 -8.58 -3.15 -4.67
C THR A 30 -8.44 -3.69 -3.26
N PRO A 31 -7.45 -4.55 -2.99
CA PRO A 31 -7.10 -4.93 -1.63
C PRO A 31 -6.64 -3.71 -0.81
N PRO A 32 -6.99 -3.63 0.48
CA PRO A 32 -6.37 -2.64 1.36
C PRO A 32 -4.84 -2.70 1.34
N GLY A 33 -4.19 -1.54 1.48
CA GLY A 33 -2.74 -1.36 1.38
C GLY A 33 -2.20 -1.26 -0.04
N THR A 34 -3.04 -1.41 -1.07
CA THR A 34 -2.63 -1.23 -2.47
C THR A 34 -2.04 0.17 -2.68
N ILE A 35 -0.86 0.22 -3.29
CA ILE A 35 -0.22 1.47 -3.71
C ILE A 35 -0.77 1.87 -5.08
N GLY A 36 -1.24 3.09 -5.21
CA GLY A 36 -1.87 3.54 -6.44
C GLY A 36 -1.94 5.05 -6.54
N PHE A 37 -2.62 5.54 -7.56
CA PHE A 37 -2.80 6.96 -7.80
C PHE A 37 -4.24 7.20 -8.25
N PHE A 38 -4.68 8.44 -8.11
CA PHE A 38 -5.97 8.84 -8.67
C PHE A 38 -5.73 9.36 -10.09
N ASP A 39 -6.18 8.57 -11.06
CA ASP A 39 -5.97 8.85 -12.46
C ASP A 39 -6.76 10.10 -12.88
N ASN A 40 -6.08 11.03 -13.56
CA ASN A 40 -6.67 12.32 -13.92
C ASN A 40 -7.72 12.21 -15.03
N THR A 41 -7.76 11.12 -15.78
CA THR A 41 -8.69 10.91 -16.89
C THR A 41 -9.96 10.22 -16.38
N THR A 42 -9.80 9.10 -15.68
CA THR A 42 -10.90 8.28 -15.17
C THR A 42 -11.45 8.79 -13.84
N LYS A 43 -10.70 9.64 -13.12
CA LYS A 43 -11.02 10.14 -11.76
C LYS A 43 -11.17 9.04 -10.72
N LYS A 44 -10.60 7.86 -10.99
CA LYS A 44 -10.67 6.68 -10.14
C LYS A 44 -9.31 6.32 -9.55
N PHE A 45 -9.32 5.62 -8.43
CA PHE A 45 -8.13 5.04 -7.83
C PHE A 45 -7.66 3.85 -8.67
N THR A 46 -6.44 3.95 -9.19
CA THR A 46 -5.81 2.95 -10.05
C THR A 46 -4.52 2.48 -9.39
N ALA A 47 -4.33 1.15 -9.32
CA ALA A 47 -3.12 0.56 -8.80
C ALA A 47 -1.91 1.00 -9.64
N SER A 48 -0.81 1.33 -8.97
CA SER A 48 0.44 1.74 -9.63
C SER A 48 1.07 0.53 -10.33
N VAL A 49 1.41 0.66 -11.60
CA VAL A 49 2.01 -0.39 -12.42
C VAL A 49 3.43 -0.69 -11.92
N ASP A 50 4.26 0.33 -11.76
CA ASP A 50 5.69 0.20 -11.41
C ASP A 50 6.22 1.30 -10.47
N GLY A 51 5.34 2.20 -10.02
CA GLY A 51 5.68 3.35 -9.18
C GLY A 51 6.27 4.53 -9.93
N ASN A 52 6.36 4.50 -11.27
CA ASN A 52 6.94 5.56 -12.10
C ASN A 52 5.91 6.48 -12.74
N GLU A 53 4.65 6.38 -12.32
CA GLU A 53 3.62 7.27 -12.83
C GLU A 53 3.97 8.73 -12.53
N ALA A 54 3.70 9.61 -13.48
CA ALA A 54 3.75 11.06 -13.28
C ALA A 54 2.55 11.53 -12.44
N ALA A 55 2.37 10.92 -11.27
CA ALA A 55 1.27 11.14 -10.36
C ALA A 55 1.75 10.97 -8.92
N ILE A 56 1.01 11.56 -7.98
CA ILE A 56 1.21 11.33 -6.56
C ILE A 56 0.73 9.92 -6.24
N LEU A 57 1.58 9.13 -5.59
CA LEU A 57 1.22 7.81 -5.08
C LEU A 57 0.52 7.93 -3.72
N TYR A 58 -0.47 7.06 -3.51
CA TYR A 58 -1.27 6.92 -2.31
C TYR A 58 -1.35 5.45 -1.91
N VAL A 59 -1.63 5.19 -0.64
CA VAL A 59 -1.89 3.84 -0.12
C VAL A 59 -3.36 3.71 0.23
N ALA A 60 -4.07 2.76 -0.38
CA ALA A 60 -5.47 2.49 -0.09
C ALA A 60 -5.64 2.06 1.38
N ASN A 61 -6.42 2.78 2.17
CA ASN A 61 -6.79 2.34 3.50
C ASN A 61 -7.93 1.31 3.42
N TYR A 62 -8.08 0.52 4.48
CA TYR A 62 -9.32 -0.22 4.70
C TYR A 62 -10.40 0.72 5.26
N ASP A 63 -11.66 0.43 4.97
CA ASP A 63 -12.79 1.25 5.37
C ASP A 63 -13.25 0.91 6.79
N TYR A 64 -12.51 1.43 7.77
CA TYR A 64 -12.79 1.19 9.19
C TYR A 64 -14.13 1.80 9.64
N LEU A 65 -14.61 2.87 8.99
CA LEU A 65 -15.88 3.53 9.32
C LEU A 65 -17.08 2.64 8.94
N ARG A 66 -16.94 1.81 7.90
CA ARG A 66 -17.94 0.80 7.52
C ARG A 66 -17.61 -0.60 8.07
N CYS A 67 -16.82 -0.67 9.14
CA CYS A 67 -16.42 -1.90 9.82
C CYS A 67 -15.74 -2.93 8.90
N LYS A 68 -15.10 -2.49 7.81
CA LYS A 68 -14.24 -3.36 7.00
C LYS A 68 -12.91 -3.59 7.72
N THR A 69 -12.21 -4.62 7.29
CA THR A 69 -10.88 -5.02 7.77
C THR A 69 -9.87 -4.96 6.62
N VAL A 70 -8.60 -5.23 6.92
CA VAL A 70 -7.54 -5.30 5.90
C VAL A 70 -7.70 -6.44 4.89
N ASP A 71 -8.53 -7.44 5.21
CA ASP A 71 -8.81 -8.57 4.32
C ASP A 71 -10.01 -8.31 3.38
N ASP A 72 -10.77 -7.25 3.64
CA ASP A 72 -11.97 -6.92 2.86
C ASP A 72 -11.62 -6.12 1.62
N VAL A 73 -11.71 -6.77 0.47
CA VAL A 73 -11.48 -6.14 -0.84
C VAL A 73 -12.48 -4.99 -1.06
N ILE A 74 -11.97 -3.83 -1.45
CA ILE A 74 -12.76 -2.70 -1.93
C ILE A 74 -13.17 -3.02 -3.37
N LYS A 75 -14.46 -3.15 -3.65
CA LYS A 75 -14.92 -3.54 -4.98
C LYS A 75 -14.73 -2.44 -6.00
N ALA A 76 -14.58 -2.80 -7.27
CA ALA A 76 -14.55 -1.82 -8.35
C ALA A 76 -15.79 -0.90 -8.26
N GLY A 77 -15.57 0.42 -8.33
CA GLY A 77 -16.62 1.43 -8.15
C GLY A 77 -16.88 1.85 -6.70
N ASP A 78 -16.46 1.08 -5.69
CA ASP A 78 -16.56 1.48 -4.29
C ASP A 78 -15.54 2.56 -3.94
N TRP A 79 -15.83 3.32 -2.87
CA TRP A 79 -14.95 4.38 -2.38
C TRP A 79 -13.68 3.82 -1.74
N VAL A 80 -12.54 4.29 -2.25
CA VAL A 80 -11.23 4.16 -1.62
C VAL A 80 -10.94 5.44 -0.84
N VAL A 81 -10.62 5.29 0.44
CA VAL A 81 -10.01 6.35 1.25
C VAL A 81 -8.51 6.06 1.28
N ALA A 82 -7.70 6.88 0.62
CA ALA A 82 -6.27 6.62 0.47
C ALA A 82 -5.43 7.61 1.29
N PHE A 83 -4.32 7.12 1.84
CA PHE A 83 -3.32 7.93 2.54
C PHE A 83 -2.28 8.47 1.58
N HIS A 84 -1.93 9.74 1.72
CA HIS A 84 -0.70 10.28 1.14
C HIS A 84 0.50 9.82 1.99
N PRO A 85 1.48 9.07 1.44
CA PRO A 85 2.65 8.64 2.19
C PRO A 85 3.52 9.84 2.53
N THR A 86 3.78 10.07 3.81
CA THR A 86 4.68 11.13 4.27
C THR A 86 5.95 10.53 4.87
N PRO A 87 7.09 11.23 4.81
CA PRO A 87 8.32 10.74 5.40
C PRO A 87 8.15 10.40 6.89
N GLY A 88 8.62 9.21 7.28
CA GLY A 88 8.51 8.73 8.67
C GLY A 88 7.18 8.09 9.04
N VAL A 89 6.28 7.85 8.09
CA VAL A 89 5.07 7.03 8.29
C VAL A 89 5.30 5.62 7.76
N PHE A 90 4.85 4.63 8.53
CA PHE A 90 4.95 3.22 8.18
C PHE A 90 3.61 2.70 7.68
N PHE A 91 3.66 1.94 6.58
CA PHE A 91 2.49 1.31 5.99
C PHE A 91 2.67 -0.19 5.92
N ASN A 92 1.59 -0.93 6.13
CA ASN A 92 1.53 -2.35 5.80
C ASN A 92 0.93 -2.47 4.42
N VAL A 93 1.73 -2.90 3.44
CA VAL A 93 1.35 -2.96 2.03
C VAL A 93 1.46 -4.40 1.50
N PRO A 94 0.63 -4.83 0.54
CA PRO A 94 0.73 -6.16 -0.03
C PRO A 94 2.09 -6.36 -0.72
N ALA A 95 2.75 -7.48 -0.44
CA ALA A 95 4.03 -7.84 -1.04
C ALA A 95 3.90 -9.03 -2.00
N ALA A 96 4.83 -9.12 -2.96
CA ALA A 96 5.07 -10.35 -3.71
C ALA A 96 5.60 -11.44 -2.77
N ALA A 97 5.40 -12.71 -3.12
CA ALA A 97 5.92 -13.81 -2.32
C ALA A 97 7.45 -13.74 -2.23
N GLY A 98 8.00 -13.87 -1.03
CA GLY A 98 9.43 -13.74 -0.81
C GLY A 98 9.79 -13.60 0.66
N THR A 99 11.09 -13.54 0.94
CA THR A 99 11.61 -13.24 2.27
C THR A 99 12.29 -11.88 2.22
N TYR A 100 11.87 -10.99 3.12
CA TYR A 100 12.28 -9.60 3.17
C TYR A 100 13.06 -9.33 4.45
N THR A 101 14.12 -8.54 4.33
CA THR A 101 14.98 -8.16 5.46
C THR A 101 14.96 -6.65 5.67
N LYS A 102 15.19 -6.20 6.90
CA LYS A 102 15.13 -4.78 7.28
C LYS A 102 16.01 -3.91 6.38
N GLY A 103 15.47 -2.78 5.91
CA GLY A 103 16.16 -1.84 5.04
C GLY A 103 16.32 -2.30 3.58
N GLN A 104 15.82 -3.47 3.20
CA GLN A 104 15.89 -3.94 1.82
C GLN A 104 15.11 -3.00 0.88
N PRO A 105 15.68 -2.61 -0.27
CA PRO A 105 14.99 -1.76 -1.24
C PRO A 105 13.89 -2.52 -1.97
N LEU A 106 12.75 -1.84 -2.15
CA LEU A 106 11.56 -2.38 -2.80
C LEU A 106 11.13 -1.52 -3.97
N SER A 107 10.73 -2.19 -5.05
CA SER A 107 10.02 -1.59 -6.18
C SER A 107 8.53 -1.93 -6.11
N ILE A 108 7.72 -1.21 -6.89
CA ILE A 108 6.27 -1.45 -6.99
C ILE A 108 6.00 -2.31 -8.22
N VAL A 109 5.03 -3.21 -8.11
CA VAL A 109 4.42 -3.94 -9.22
C VAL A 109 2.93 -4.09 -8.99
N ASN A 110 2.10 -3.54 -9.88
CA ASN A 110 0.63 -3.63 -9.82
C ASN A 110 0.05 -3.33 -8.41
N GLY A 111 0.56 -2.27 -7.79
CA GLY A 111 0.17 -1.75 -6.48
C GLY A 111 0.63 -2.58 -5.28
N ARG A 112 1.54 -3.52 -5.50
CA ARG A 112 2.21 -4.32 -4.47
C ARG A 112 3.70 -4.02 -4.46
N VAL A 113 4.38 -4.34 -3.37
CA VAL A 113 5.84 -4.24 -3.30
C VAL A 113 6.51 -5.56 -3.65
N LYS A 114 7.71 -5.48 -4.21
CA LYS A 114 8.62 -6.63 -4.38
C LYS A 114 10.07 -6.19 -4.15
N ALA A 115 10.97 -7.16 -3.99
CA ALA A 115 12.40 -6.88 -3.99
C ALA A 115 12.78 -6.14 -5.28
N ALA A 116 13.44 -4.99 -5.14
CA ALA A 116 13.88 -4.21 -6.29
C ALA A 116 14.91 -5.00 -7.11
N ALA A 117 14.68 -5.10 -8.42
CA ALA A 117 15.68 -5.61 -9.36
C ALA A 117 16.57 -4.46 -9.87
N GLU A 118 17.67 -4.81 -10.56
CA GLU A 118 18.55 -3.82 -11.18
C GLU A 118 17.77 -2.96 -12.19
N GLY A 119 17.98 -1.64 -12.15
CA GLY A 119 17.31 -0.68 -13.02
C GLY A 119 15.88 -0.31 -12.62
N GLU A 120 15.28 -0.96 -11.62
CA GLU A 120 13.95 -0.60 -11.13
C GLU A 120 13.98 0.57 -10.16
N SER A 121 12.90 1.35 -10.17
CA SER A 121 12.72 2.46 -9.24
C SER A 121 12.45 1.95 -7.83
N VAL A 122 13.37 2.27 -6.91
CA VAL A 122 13.18 2.03 -5.48
C VAL A 122 12.19 3.05 -4.93
N ARG A 123 11.06 2.55 -4.43
CA ARG A 123 9.93 3.36 -3.93
C ARG A 123 9.61 3.10 -2.45
N ALA A 124 10.08 1.99 -1.90
CA ALA A 124 9.89 1.69 -0.49
C ALA A 124 11.08 0.92 0.09
N TYR A 125 11.14 0.86 1.42
CA TYR A 125 12.11 0.07 2.16
C TYR A 125 11.40 -0.75 3.24
N VAL A 126 11.92 -1.94 3.52
CA VAL A 126 11.36 -2.86 4.53
C VAL A 126 11.63 -2.34 5.94
N GLU A 127 10.59 -2.34 6.79
CA GLU A 127 10.65 -1.89 8.20
C GLU A 127 10.25 -2.99 9.19
N GLU A 128 10.38 -4.26 8.80
CA GLU A 128 10.27 -5.39 9.72
C GLU A 128 11.51 -5.50 10.60
N ASP A 129 11.35 -5.81 11.89
CA ASP A 129 12.48 -5.95 12.81
C ASP A 129 13.26 -7.27 12.64
N ARG A 130 12.68 -8.23 11.94
CA ARG A 130 13.27 -9.53 11.63
C ARG A 130 12.98 -9.90 10.17
N ALA A 131 13.69 -10.90 9.66
CA ALA A 131 13.36 -11.47 8.36
C ALA A 131 11.89 -11.93 8.36
N TYR A 132 11.13 -11.48 7.37
CA TYR A 132 9.70 -11.72 7.26
C TYR A 132 9.40 -12.36 5.90
N THR A 133 8.79 -13.54 5.93
CA THR A 133 8.39 -14.26 4.73
C THR A 133 6.93 -13.99 4.46
N THR A 134 6.62 -13.51 3.26
CA THR A 134 5.25 -13.26 2.82
C THR A 134 4.86 -14.24 1.73
N ALA A 135 3.62 -14.70 1.76
CA ALA A 135 2.92 -15.18 0.57
C ALA A 135 2.49 -13.98 -0.31
N ALA A 136 2.12 -14.25 -1.57
CA ALA A 136 1.71 -13.19 -2.47
C ALA A 136 0.43 -12.48 -1.97
N GLY A 137 0.52 -11.16 -1.80
CA GLY A 137 -0.57 -10.32 -1.31
C GLY A 137 -0.65 -10.20 0.22
N GLU A 138 0.24 -10.86 0.97
CA GLU A 138 0.34 -10.62 2.41
C GLU A 138 0.99 -9.27 2.70
N LEU A 139 0.63 -8.71 3.85
CA LEU A 139 1.06 -7.38 4.25
C LEU A 139 2.49 -7.39 4.80
N LEU A 140 3.34 -6.56 4.20
CA LEU A 140 4.70 -6.26 4.62
C LEU A 140 4.77 -4.83 5.15
N ARG A 141 5.42 -4.61 6.29
CA ARG A 141 5.64 -3.27 6.82
C ARG A 141 6.77 -2.57 6.07
N VAL A 142 6.48 -1.39 5.55
CA VAL A 142 7.40 -0.58 4.76
C VAL A 142 7.35 0.89 5.14
N VAL A 143 8.41 1.61 4.80
CA VAL A 143 8.42 3.07 4.64
C VAL A 143 8.46 3.40 3.15
N ILE A 144 7.60 4.32 2.71
CA ILE A 144 7.51 4.75 1.30
C ILE A 144 8.32 6.04 1.11
N LYS A 145 9.06 6.11 0.00
CA LYS A 145 9.88 7.25 -0.41
C LYS A 145 9.07 8.29 -1.20
#